data_AF-A0A5P9PU99-F1
#
_entry.id   AF-A0A5P9PU99-F1
#
_cell.length_a   1.000
_cell.length_b   1.000
_cell.length_c   1.000
_cell.angle_alpha   90.00
_cell.angle_beta   90.00
_cell.angle_gamma   90.00
#
_symmetry.space_group_name_H-M   'P 1'
#
loop_
_entity.id
_entity.type
_entity.pdbx_description
1 polymer ?
#
loop_
_entity_poly.entity_id
_entity_poly.type
_entity_poly.pdbx_seq_one_letter_code
_entity_poly.pdbx_strand_id
1 'polypeptide(L)'
;MTERRLGLIEFGKALNDSVSVPGLGELPGGQVSAGRATRGARARLIRNDRVLADNLRLGITVRKKFFSSEVEPVTEVGFLKDVFVVVGRRDLGNGDALELYTDEDVPPDTSRQTGTAQVHAPYFDEITGVSLQVHQRAGVLRDGALVGLLRGGRGGGQPMRVLRLYGPAGPVHELPAGQPGTVLLGFQCEVQPMPGDALVSFDEPEREYLEHREGWAVTHGVNHLPDGAVVAAVEVPEVQKANRFSVGSMVRVLRPAGTTFNERSTVAATGARITSLAKDNLAVPVISGSGVCTVGLSRIDLREGDTIEAYIPAPGTPSGPAAPGAVSGPQQLAPPPIPTPARGHAPVVPPVAQASLVDLNTAPPPELARLPGMTPQRVAAAIELRGRQGGFADVEAFGIAIGLQPHEIVRLRTRATASRIQHHGTGVRQLDI
;
A
#
# COMPACT_ATOMS: atom_id res chain seq x y z
N MET A 1 -5.54 -5.09 0.50
CA MET A 1 -4.49 -4.06 0.56
C MET A 1 -4.73 -3.05 -0.54
N THR A 2 -5.39 -1.95 -0.21
CA THR A 2 -5.65 -0.83 -1.13
C THR A 2 -4.92 0.38 -0.59
N GLU A 3 -3.62 0.48 -0.91
CA GLU A 3 -2.85 1.69 -0.62
C GLU A 3 -3.33 2.81 -1.56
N ARG A 4 -3.65 3.99 -1.02
CA ARG A 4 -4.02 5.17 -1.81
C ARG A 4 -2.89 6.19 -1.74
N ARG A 5 -2.29 6.53 -2.89
CA ARG A 5 -1.30 7.61 -3.01
C ARG A 5 -2.00 8.97 -2.88
N LEU A 6 -1.54 9.78 -1.94
CA LEU A 6 -2.11 11.09 -1.60
C LEU A 6 -1.38 12.23 -2.28
N GLY A 7 -0.05 12.14 -2.36
CA GLY A 7 0.78 13.19 -2.92
C GLY A 7 2.26 12.85 -2.92
N LEU A 8 3.06 13.77 -3.47
CA LEU A 8 4.51 13.68 -3.55
C LEU A 8 5.10 15.01 -3.06
N ILE A 9 6.07 14.94 -2.16
CA ILE A 9 6.88 16.10 -1.74
C ILE A 9 8.30 15.87 -2.24
N GLU A 10 8.87 16.82 -2.96
CA GLU A 10 10.26 16.77 -3.43
C GLU A 10 11.11 17.84 -2.74
N PHE A 11 12.32 17.46 -2.32
CA PHE A 11 13.27 18.33 -1.63
C PHE A 11 14.26 18.95 -2.62
N GLY A 12 14.61 20.22 -2.39
CA GLY A 12 15.42 21.03 -3.30
C GLY A 12 14.63 21.72 -4.42
N LYS A 13 13.29 21.64 -4.40
CA LYS A 13 12.38 22.41 -5.28
C LYS A 13 11.68 23.57 -4.59
N ALA A 14 11.69 23.60 -3.26
CA ALA A 14 11.13 24.70 -2.48
C ALA A 14 11.97 25.97 -2.65
N LEU A 15 11.36 27.13 -2.45
CA LEU A 15 12.11 28.40 -2.46
C LEU A 15 13.08 28.50 -1.27
N ASN A 16 12.72 27.87 -0.15
CA ASN A 16 13.55 27.85 1.06
C ASN A 16 13.89 26.40 1.40
N ASP A 17 15.17 26.09 1.48
CA ASP A 17 15.67 24.73 1.72
C ASP A 17 15.49 24.27 3.17
N SER A 18 15.39 25.21 4.13
CA SER A 18 15.15 24.85 5.54
C SER A 18 14.53 25.96 6.39
N VAL A 19 14.11 25.61 7.60
CA VAL A 19 13.71 26.54 8.66
C VAL A 19 14.05 25.99 10.04
N SER A 20 14.58 26.81 10.93
CA SER A 20 14.83 26.43 12.32
C SER A 20 13.57 26.59 13.16
N VAL A 21 13.13 25.52 13.81
CA VAL A 21 11.94 25.48 14.67
C VAL A 21 12.35 25.11 16.09
N PRO A 22 12.00 25.92 17.11
CA PRO A 22 12.27 25.59 18.50
C PRO A 22 11.76 24.19 18.86
N GLY A 23 12.62 23.37 19.47
CA GLY A 23 12.28 22.00 19.86
C GLY A 23 12.28 20.96 18.73
N LEU A 24 12.33 21.36 17.45
CA LEU A 24 12.48 20.43 16.33
C LEU A 24 13.84 20.53 15.64
N GLY A 25 14.52 21.67 15.79
CA GLY A 25 15.76 21.97 15.08
C GLY A 25 15.49 22.44 13.66
N GLU A 26 16.43 22.18 12.77
CA GLU A 26 16.30 22.54 11.36
C GLU A 26 15.39 21.56 10.63
N LEU A 27 14.33 22.08 10.03
CA LEU A 27 13.38 21.31 9.22
C LEU A 27 13.67 21.50 7.74
N PRO A 28 13.71 20.42 6.94
CA PRO A 28 13.91 20.50 5.50
C PRO A 28 12.67 21.07 4.81
N GLY A 29 12.90 21.96 3.85
CA GLY A 29 11.91 22.51 2.95
C GLY A 29 11.70 21.61 1.73
N GLY A 30 10.45 21.30 1.43
CA GLY A 30 10.06 20.54 0.25
C GLY A 30 8.88 21.21 -0.46
N GLN A 31 8.65 20.84 -1.72
CA GLN A 31 7.53 21.31 -2.51
C GLN A 31 6.59 20.15 -2.81
N VAL A 32 5.28 20.37 -2.63
CA VAL A 32 4.25 19.39 -3.02
C VAL A 32 4.15 19.37 -4.54
N SER A 33 4.74 18.36 -5.18
CA SER A 33 4.82 18.24 -6.64
C SER A 33 3.77 17.33 -7.26
N ALA A 34 3.02 16.59 -6.44
CA ALA A 34 1.82 15.90 -6.90
C ALA A 34 0.81 15.80 -5.77
N GLY A 35 -0.49 15.81 -6.12
CA GLY A 35 -1.57 15.60 -5.17
C GLY A 35 -1.58 16.62 -4.02
N ARG A 36 -1.63 16.12 -2.77
CA ARG A 36 -1.70 16.94 -1.56
C ARG A 36 -0.88 16.34 -0.43
N ALA A 37 -0.28 17.20 0.38
CA ALA A 37 0.36 16.83 1.64
C ALA A 37 -0.64 16.95 2.79
N THR A 38 -0.86 15.85 3.51
CA THR A 38 -1.79 15.81 4.65
C THR A 38 -1.03 15.44 5.91
N ARG A 39 -1.14 16.25 6.95
CA ARG A 39 -0.54 15.98 8.25
C ARG A 39 -1.06 14.65 8.81
N GLY A 40 -0.16 13.81 9.30
CA GLY A 40 -0.43 12.46 9.79
C GLY A 40 -0.44 11.37 8.70
N ALA A 41 -0.38 11.74 7.42
CA ALA A 41 -0.28 10.77 6.33
C ALA A 41 0.96 9.88 6.50
N ARG A 42 0.85 8.63 6.01
CA ARG A 42 2.02 7.77 5.89
C ARG A 42 2.87 8.25 4.71
N ALA A 43 4.17 8.06 4.81
CA ALA A 43 5.11 8.46 3.77
C ALA A 43 6.21 7.43 3.63
N ARG A 44 6.72 7.31 2.41
CA ARG A 44 7.96 6.59 2.12
C ARG A 44 9.01 7.53 1.56
N LEU A 45 10.24 7.40 2.06
CA LEU A 45 11.39 8.18 1.62
C LEU A 45 12.00 7.52 0.39
N ILE A 46 12.09 8.27 -0.69
CA ILE A 46 12.67 7.87 -1.96
C ILE A 46 13.95 8.68 -2.19
N ARG A 47 15.05 8.01 -2.52
CA ARG A 47 16.32 8.62 -2.93
C ARG A 47 16.90 7.81 -4.07
N ASN A 48 17.15 8.44 -5.22
CA ASN A 48 17.73 7.79 -6.41
C ASN A 48 17.00 6.47 -6.78
N ASP A 49 15.67 6.55 -6.90
CA ASP A 49 14.80 5.39 -7.21
C ASP A 49 14.85 4.24 -6.18
N ARG A 50 15.37 4.48 -4.98
CA ARG A 50 15.34 3.53 -3.87
C ARG A 50 14.44 4.05 -2.77
N VAL A 51 13.54 3.20 -2.29
CA VAL A 51 12.81 3.49 -1.05
C VAL A 51 13.72 3.15 0.11
N LEU A 52 14.13 4.15 0.88
CA LEU A 52 15.04 3.97 2.01
C LEU A 52 14.31 3.70 3.32
N ALA A 53 13.11 4.25 3.46
CA ALA A 53 12.27 4.09 4.64
C ALA A 53 10.80 4.09 4.24
N ASP A 54 9.99 3.33 4.96
CA ASP A 54 8.54 3.28 4.79
C ASP A 54 7.85 3.48 6.15
N ASN A 55 6.55 3.75 6.09
CA ASN A 55 5.69 4.03 7.23
C ASN A 55 6.20 5.22 8.07
N LEU A 56 6.80 6.21 7.43
CA LEU A 56 7.07 7.50 8.06
C LEU A 56 5.73 8.22 8.27
N ARG A 57 5.62 9.07 9.29
CA ARG A 57 4.44 9.88 9.50
C ARG A 57 4.76 11.34 9.26
N LEU A 58 3.93 11.98 8.44
CA LEU A 58 4.17 13.33 7.97
C LEU A 58 3.65 14.38 8.96
N GLY A 59 4.55 15.14 9.57
CA GLY A 59 4.27 16.48 10.07
C GLY A 59 4.54 17.51 8.97
N ILE A 60 3.66 18.51 8.83
CA ILE A 60 3.86 19.63 7.92
C ILE A 60 3.60 20.96 8.64
N THR A 61 4.47 21.91 8.38
CA THR A 61 4.30 23.32 8.76
C THR A 61 4.55 24.21 7.54
N VAL A 62 4.01 25.42 7.57
CA VAL A 62 4.22 26.44 6.55
C VAL A 62 4.64 27.74 7.21
N ARG A 63 5.31 28.63 6.48
CA ARG A 63 5.60 29.98 6.99
C ARG A 63 4.30 30.79 7.08
N LYS A 64 4.08 31.48 8.20
CA LYS A 64 2.93 32.38 8.37
C LYS A 64 2.93 33.54 7.35
N LYS A 65 4.13 34.01 7.00
CA LYS A 65 4.38 35.07 6.01
C LYS A 65 5.61 34.71 5.20
N PHE A 66 5.63 35.08 3.92
CA PHE A 66 6.67 34.71 2.98
C PHE A 66 8.11 34.98 3.45
N PHE A 67 8.33 36.07 4.19
CA PHE A 67 9.64 36.47 4.74
C PHE A 67 9.81 36.21 6.24
N SER A 68 8.83 35.59 6.91
CA SER A 68 8.91 35.30 8.34
C SER A 68 9.61 33.96 8.59
N SER A 69 10.40 33.88 9.65
CA SER A 69 10.89 32.62 10.22
C SER A 69 9.83 31.88 11.03
N GLU A 70 8.72 32.55 11.37
CA GLU A 70 7.60 31.91 12.05
C GLU A 70 6.90 30.91 11.14
N VAL A 71 6.80 29.68 11.63
CA VAL A 71 6.02 28.63 11.01
C VAL A 71 4.72 28.40 11.79
N GLU A 72 3.73 27.85 11.12
CA GLU A 72 2.50 27.36 11.73
C GLU A 72 2.18 25.95 11.21
N PRO A 73 1.63 25.09 12.07
CA PRO A 73 1.17 23.77 11.66
C PRO A 73 -0.04 23.91 10.73
N VAL A 74 -0.07 23.08 9.70
CA VAL A 74 -1.22 23.00 8.79
C VAL A 74 -1.69 21.57 8.66
N THR A 75 -2.99 21.38 8.46
CA THR A 75 -3.56 20.04 8.29
C THR A 75 -3.33 19.52 6.87
N GLU A 76 -3.38 20.39 5.88
CA GLU A 76 -3.30 20.01 4.47
C GLU A 76 -2.69 21.12 3.63
N VAL A 77 -1.88 20.74 2.64
CA VAL A 77 -1.24 21.64 1.68
C VAL A 77 -1.37 21.06 0.28
N GLY A 78 -1.80 21.90 -0.68
CA GLY A 78 -2.01 21.51 -2.07
C GLY A 78 -0.75 21.56 -2.94
N PHE A 79 -0.92 21.22 -4.22
CA PHE A 79 0.11 21.23 -5.26
C PHE A 79 0.82 22.60 -5.41
N LEU A 80 2.13 22.55 -5.70
CA LEU A 80 3.06 23.68 -5.88
C LEU A 80 3.21 24.59 -4.66
N LYS A 81 2.99 24.06 -3.46
CA LYS A 81 3.21 24.79 -2.21
C LYS A 81 4.46 24.27 -1.52
N ASP A 82 5.21 25.21 -0.97
CA ASP A 82 6.37 24.93 -0.14
C ASP A 82 5.92 24.59 1.29
N VAL A 83 6.49 23.51 1.83
CA VAL A 83 6.21 22.99 3.16
C VAL A 83 7.52 22.69 3.88
N PHE A 84 7.50 22.75 5.20
CA PHE A 84 8.58 22.26 6.05
C PHE A 84 8.11 20.97 6.72
N VAL A 85 8.95 19.94 6.62
CA VAL A 85 8.53 18.56 6.89
C VAL A 85 9.16 18.01 8.15
N VAL A 86 8.36 17.28 8.93
CA VAL A 86 8.80 16.53 10.11
C VAL A 86 8.41 15.06 9.92
N VAL A 87 9.38 14.17 9.68
CA VAL A 87 9.11 12.72 9.49
C VAL A 87 9.99 11.80 10.34
N GLY A 88 10.76 12.37 11.27
CA GLY A 88 11.69 11.63 12.14
C GLY A 88 12.95 11.14 11.43
N ARG A 89 13.17 11.60 10.19
CA ARG A 89 14.43 11.47 9.45
C ARG A 89 15.12 12.83 9.41
N ARG A 90 16.40 12.86 9.74
CA ARG A 90 17.22 14.08 9.72
C ARG A 90 18.12 14.20 8.50
N ASP A 91 18.29 13.11 7.78
CA ASP A 91 19.15 13.02 6.61
C ASP A 91 18.38 13.34 5.32
N LEU A 92 17.20 13.95 5.42
CA LEU A 92 16.48 14.45 4.25
C LEU A 92 17.27 15.58 3.62
N GLY A 93 17.47 15.52 2.31
CA GLY A 93 18.22 16.50 1.54
C GLY A 93 17.75 16.63 0.10
N ASN A 94 18.43 17.49 -0.65
CA ASN A 94 18.08 17.78 -2.04
C ASN A 94 18.12 16.50 -2.90
N GLY A 95 17.09 16.33 -3.73
CA GLY A 95 16.92 15.13 -4.56
C GLY A 95 16.16 13.99 -3.88
N ASP A 96 15.86 14.11 -2.58
CA ASP A 96 14.93 13.20 -1.93
C ASP A 96 13.48 13.50 -2.30
N ALA A 97 12.62 12.50 -2.12
CA ALA A 97 11.18 12.67 -2.20
C ALA A 97 10.46 11.88 -1.10
N LEU A 98 9.30 12.38 -0.68
CA LEU A 98 8.35 11.66 0.16
C LEU A 98 7.09 11.37 -0.64
N GLU A 99 6.88 10.09 -0.95
CA GLU A 99 5.61 9.63 -1.52
C GLU A 99 4.63 9.36 -0.38
N LEU A 100 3.54 10.12 -0.37
CA LEU A 100 2.53 10.10 0.68
C LEU A 100 1.42 9.14 0.34
N TYR A 101 0.97 8.37 1.31
CA TYR A 101 -0.07 7.39 1.12
C TYR A 101 -0.91 7.15 2.39
N THR A 102 -2.05 6.50 2.18
CA THR A 102 -2.88 5.89 3.24
C THR A 102 -3.08 4.43 2.89
N ASP A 103 -2.95 3.55 3.87
CA ASP A 103 -3.22 2.12 3.72
C ASP A 103 -3.96 1.64 4.97
N GLU A 104 -4.86 0.67 4.78
CA GLU A 104 -5.67 0.08 5.85
C GLU A 104 -5.04 -1.19 6.44
N ASP A 105 -4.12 -1.88 5.73
CA ASP A 105 -4.03 -3.34 5.94
C ASP A 105 -2.68 -3.94 6.33
N VAL A 106 -1.55 -3.22 6.37
CA VAL A 106 -0.29 -3.83 6.85
C VAL A 106 0.44 -2.96 7.87
N PRO A 107 0.29 -3.25 9.19
CA PRO A 107 1.12 -2.64 10.21
C PRO A 107 2.57 -3.15 10.05
N PRO A 108 3.58 -2.37 10.47
CA PRO A 108 4.96 -2.82 10.44
C PRO A 108 5.15 -4.05 11.35
N ASP A 109 6.22 -4.80 11.12
CA ASP A 109 6.57 -5.93 11.97
C ASP A 109 6.86 -5.43 13.39
N THR A 110 6.05 -5.90 14.34
CA THR A 110 6.16 -5.58 15.77
C THR A 110 6.42 -6.84 16.61
N SER A 111 6.78 -7.95 15.96
CA SER A 111 6.98 -9.25 16.60
C SER A 111 8.19 -9.26 17.54
N ARG A 112 9.22 -8.45 17.26
CA ARG A 112 10.46 -8.39 18.03
C ARG A 112 10.61 -7.05 18.75
N GLN A 113 10.51 -7.09 20.08
CA GLN A 113 10.75 -5.93 20.92
C GLN A 113 12.25 -5.80 21.25
N THR A 114 12.78 -4.58 21.15
CA THR A 114 14.20 -4.27 21.41
C THR A 114 14.40 -3.45 22.68
N GLY A 115 13.34 -2.80 23.17
CA GLY A 115 13.43 -1.93 24.33
C GLY A 115 12.07 -1.52 24.85
N THR A 116 12.06 -0.98 26.07
CA THR A 116 10.85 -0.49 26.72
C THR A 116 11.17 0.70 27.60
N ALA A 117 10.41 1.77 27.47
CA ALA A 117 10.42 2.94 28.33
C ALA A 117 9.08 3.07 29.06
N GLN A 118 9.09 3.63 30.27
CA GLN A 118 7.86 3.99 30.98
C GLN A 118 7.58 5.48 30.79
N VAL A 119 6.36 5.82 30.39
CA VAL A 119 5.89 7.20 30.26
C VAL A 119 5.60 7.77 31.65
N HIS A 120 6.17 8.93 31.95
CA HIS A 120 5.97 9.66 33.21
C HIS A 120 5.07 10.87 33.03
N ALA A 121 5.37 11.72 32.06
CA ALA A 121 4.62 12.94 31.81
C ALA A 121 4.45 13.14 30.30
N PRO A 122 3.27 12.80 29.74
CA PRO A 122 2.93 13.17 28.38
C PRO A 122 2.59 14.67 28.31
N TYR A 123 3.02 15.32 27.24
CA TYR A 123 2.73 16.71 26.93
C TYR A 123 2.36 16.83 25.45
N PHE A 124 1.54 17.83 25.12
CA PHE A 124 1.15 18.12 23.75
C PHE A 124 1.42 19.58 23.45
N ASP A 125 2.04 19.82 22.29
CA ASP A 125 2.33 21.12 21.73
C ASP A 125 1.72 21.23 20.34
N GLU A 126 1.19 22.39 19.98
CA GLU A 126 0.48 22.57 18.70
C GLU A 126 1.41 22.48 17.49
N ILE A 127 2.70 22.80 17.66
CA ILE A 127 3.69 22.81 16.58
C ILE A 127 4.38 21.46 16.50
N THR A 128 4.85 20.95 17.63
CA THR A 128 5.72 19.78 17.73
C THR A 128 4.97 18.48 18.03
N GLY A 129 3.70 18.56 18.45
CA GLY A 129 2.81 17.43 18.73
C GLY A 129 3.06 16.80 20.09
N VAL A 130 2.91 15.47 20.19
CA VAL A 130 3.10 14.73 21.43
C VAL A 130 4.58 14.62 21.79
N SER A 131 4.92 15.00 23.01
CA SER A 131 6.20 14.70 23.66
C SER A 131 5.98 13.95 24.97
N LEU A 132 6.89 13.04 25.29
CA LEU A 132 6.80 12.16 26.45
C LEU A 132 8.06 12.29 27.29
N GLN A 133 7.94 12.65 28.55
CA GLN A 133 9.00 12.35 29.51
C GLN A 133 8.92 10.85 29.83
N VAL A 134 10.01 10.14 29.58
CA VAL A 134 10.10 8.69 29.78
C VAL A 134 11.29 8.32 30.66
N HIS A 135 11.23 7.13 31.22
CA HIS A 135 12.39 6.47 31.84
C HIS A 135 12.61 5.14 31.14
N GLN A 136 13.77 4.97 30.50
CA GLN A 136 14.09 3.74 29.77
C GLN A 136 14.25 2.59 30.77
N ARG A 137 13.42 1.56 30.68
CA ARG A 137 13.45 0.40 31.60
C ARG A 137 14.35 -0.71 31.11
N ALA A 138 14.31 -1.02 29.82
CA ALA A 138 15.08 -2.11 29.22
C ALA A 138 15.51 -1.78 27.78
N GLY A 139 16.64 -2.32 27.34
CA GLY A 139 17.18 -2.11 26.00
C GLY A 139 17.64 -0.67 25.75
N VAL A 140 17.58 -0.25 24.49
CA VAL A 140 17.98 1.11 24.05
C VAL A 140 16.87 1.68 23.18
N LEU A 141 16.41 2.89 23.52
CA LEU A 141 15.52 3.67 22.66
C LEU A 141 16.36 4.55 21.75
N ARG A 142 16.11 4.52 20.44
CA ARG A 142 16.89 5.27 19.44
C ARG A 142 16.05 6.36 18.79
N ASP A 143 16.70 7.41 18.33
CA ASP A 143 16.08 8.35 17.40
C ASP A 143 15.69 7.63 16.09
N GLY A 144 14.50 7.91 15.56
CA GLY A 144 13.93 7.22 14.39
C GLY A 144 13.36 5.82 14.65
N ALA A 145 13.51 5.27 15.86
CA ALA A 145 13.04 3.92 16.19
C ALA A 145 11.53 3.77 16.02
N LEU A 146 11.11 2.61 15.50
CA LEU A 146 9.71 2.21 15.50
C LEU A 146 9.28 1.86 16.93
N VAL A 147 8.21 2.50 17.40
CA VAL A 147 7.69 2.38 18.76
C VAL A 147 6.19 2.18 18.79
N GLY A 148 5.68 1.60 19.87
CA GLY A 148 4.25 1.45 20.15
C GLY A 148 3.94 1.77 21.60
N LEU A 149 2.75 2.31 21.85
CA LEU A 149 2.25 2.53 23.21
C LEU A 149 1.49 1.30 23.68
N LEU A 150 1.81 0.80 24.87
CA LEU A 150 1.09 -0.28 25.54
C LEU A 150 0.49 0.23 26.85
N ARG A 151 -0.82 0.03 27.04
CA ARG A 151 -1.53 0.32 28.29
C ARG A 151 -2.02 -0.97 28.91
N GLY A 152 -1.52 -1.32 30.10
CA GLY A 152 -1.86 -2.59 30.74
C GLY A 152 -1.50 -3.82 29.89
N GLY A 153 -0.42 -3.74 29.10
CA GLY A 153 0.02 -4.80 28.20
C GLY A 153 -0.77 -4.92 26.88
N ARG A 154 -1.78 -4.08 26.64
CA ARG A 154 -2.53 -4.04 25.37
C ARG A 154 -2.01 -2.91 24.48
N GLY A 155 -1.90 -3.19 23.18
CA GLY A 155 -1.54 -2.20 22.17
C GLY A 155 -2.53 -1.03 22.13
N GLY A 156 -2.00 0.18 22.25
CA GLY A 156 -2.75 1.44 22.28
C GLY A 156 -2.83 2.14 20.93
N GLY A 157 -2.69 1.44 19.80
CA GLY A 157 -2.80 2.04 18.46
C GLY A 157 -1.73 1.54 17.49
N GLN A 158 -1.67 2.19 16.32
CA GLN A 158 -0.66 1.88 15.31
C GLN A 158 0.77 2.22 15.79
N PRO A 159 1.79 1.47 15.35
CA PRO A 159 3.19 1.81 15.58
C PRO A 159 3.54 3.18 14.99
N MET A 160 4.45 3.88 15.67
CA MET A 160 4.87 5.25 15.42
C MET A 160 6.40 5.30 15.35
N ARG A 161 6.99 6.44 14.95
CA ARG A 161 8.43 6.64 15.02
C ARG A 161 8.83 7.69 16.05
N VAL A 162 9.95 7.46 16.73
CA VAL A 162 10.60 8.52 17.51
C VAL A 162 11.11 9.58 16.55
N LEU A 163 10.55 10.80 16.62
CA LEU A 163 10.97 11.92 15.77
C LEU A 163 12.24 12.58 16.30
N ARG A 164 12.38 12.58 17.63
CA ARG A 164 13.50 13.16 18.33
C ARG A 164 13.64 12.56 19.72
N LEU A 165 14.87 12.48 20.19
CA LEU A 165 15.21 11.99 21.52
C LEU A 165 16.10 13.01 22.23
N TYR A 166 15.78 13.27 23.49
CA TYR A 166 16.52 14.16 24.37
C TYR A 166 16.89 13.43 25.65
N GLY A 167 18.17 13.45 26.01
CA GLY A 167 18.63 13.10 27.34
C GLY A 167 18.65 14.33 28.26
N PRO A 168 19.15 14.17 29.50
CA PRO A 168 19.22 15.27 30.47
C PRO A 168 20.08 16.47 30.00
N ALA A 169 21.08 16.22 29.15
CA ALA A 169 22.01 17.23 28.65
C ALA A 169 21.63 17.79 27.26
N GLY A 170 20.50 17.38 26.69
CA GLY A 170 20.06 17.82 25.36
C GLY A 170 19.82 16.67 24.37
N PRO A 171 19.82 16.95 23.05
CA PRO A 171 19.53 15.93 22.03
C PRO A 171 20.52 14.77 22.07
N VAL A 172 20.01 13.54 21.97
CA VAL A 172 20.82 12.31 21.91
C VAL A 172 20.34 11.43 20.76
N HIS A 173 21.19 10.51 20.31
CA HIS A 173 20.81 9.49 19.32
C HIS A 173 20.23 8.23 19.96
N GLU A 174 20.62 7.96 21.20
CA GLU A 174 20.24 6.77 21.95
C GLU A 174 19.98 7.12 23.42
N LEU A 175 19.01 6.45 24.02
CA LEU A 175 18.68 6.51 25.44
C LEU A 175 18.80 5.09 26.03
N PRO A 176 19.93 4.77 26.71
CA PRO A 176 20.15 3.48 27.33
C PRO A 176 19.21 3.21 28.53
N ALA A 177 19.05 1.93 28.88
CA ALA A 177 18.30 1.53 30.08
C ALA A 177 18.79 2.25 31.36
N GLY A 178 17.84 2.62 32.21
CA GLY A 178 18.05 3.37 33.44
C GLY A 178 18.11 4.89 33.28
N GLN A 179 18.10 5.42 32.05
CA GLN A 179 18.17 6.86 31.80
C GLN A 179 16.78 7.49 31.62
N PRO A 180 16.52 8.65 32.24
CA PRO A 180 15.37 9.47 31.88
C PRO A 180 15.64 10.25 30.59
N GLY A 181 14.60 10.53 29.83
CA GLY A 181 14.69 11.35 28.63
C GLY A 181 13.33 11.89 28.17
N THR A 182 13.35 12.74 27.16
CA THR A 182 12.17 13.21 26.46
C THR A 182 12.13 12.64 25.06
N VAL A 183 11.02 12.00 24.72
CA VAL A 183 10.75 11.42 23.40
C VAL A 183 9.75 12.30 22.69
N LEU A 184 10.08 12.75 21.49
CA LEU A 184 9.14 13.45 20.61
C LEU A 184 8.52 12.46 19.65
N LEU A 185 7.19 12.35 19.69
CA LEU A 185 6.40 11.49 18.79
C LEU A 185 5.59 12.29 17.78
N GLY A 186 5.43 13.59 17.98
CA GLY A 186 4.66 14.43 17.07
C GLY A 186 3.19 14.04 16.99
N PHE A 187 2.61 14.12 15.80
CA PHE A 187 1.17 13.91 15.57
C PHE A 187 0.85 12.45 15.21
N GLN A 188 1.65 11.51 15.69
CA GLN A 188 1.55 10.09 15.32
C GLN A 188 0.65 9.29 16.27
N CYS A 189 0.37 9.82 17.46
CA CYS A 189 -0.39 9.12 18.47
C CYS A 189 -1.88 9.11 18.12
N GLU A 190 -2.43 7.93 17.82
CA GLU A 190 -3.89 7.74 17.66
C GLU A 190 -4.62 7.75 19.01
N VAL A 191 -3.97 7.23 20.05
CA VAL A 191 -4.48 7.25 21.42
C VAL A 191 -3.62 8.20 22.25
N GLN A 192 -4.28 9.02 23.06
CA GLN A 192 -3.60 9.92 23.97
C GLN A 192 -2.76 9.13 24.99
N PRO A 193 -1.44 9.35 25.03
CA PRO A 193 -0.56 8.70 26.01
C PRO A 193 -0.88 9.17 27.42
N MET A 194 -0.73 8.28 28.40
CA MET A 194 -0.97 8.54 29.82
C MET A 194 0.29 8.22 30.66
N PRO A 195 0.47 8.88 31.83
CA PRO A 195 1.45 8.43 32.82
C PRO A 195 1.25 6.95 33.14
N GLY A 196 2.35 6.19 33.14
CA GLY A 196 2.37 4.75 33.39
C GLY A 196 2.28 3.88 32.13
N ASP A 197 1.90 4.43 30.97
CA ASP A 197 1.96 3.70 29.70
C ASP A 197 3.40 3.23 29.42
N ALA A 198 3.55 2.10 28.73
CA ALA A 198 4.84 1.62 28.27
C ALA A 198 5.04 2.00 26.80
N LEU A 199 6.17 2.64 26.49
CA LEU A 199 6.63 2.89 25.13
C LEU A 199 7.61 1.78 24.74
N VAL A 200 7.18 0.87 23.87
CA VAL A 200 7.99 -0.27 23.42
C VAL A 200 8.64 0.05 22.10
N SER A 201 9.93 -0.19 21.96
CA SER A 201 10.63 -0.12 20.68
C SER A 201 10.69 -1.50 20.02
N PHE A 202 10.55 -1.53 18.71
CA PHE A 202 10.59 -2.75 17.91
C PHE A 202 11.87 -2.80 17.08
N ASP A 203 12.30 -4.02 16.75
CA ASP A 203 13.43 -4.25 15.86
C ASP A 203 13.03 -3.87 14.43
N GLU A 204 13.82 -3.03 13.81
CA GLU A 204 13.71 -2.76 12.39
C GLU A 204 15.09 -3.06 11.80
N PRO A 205 15.23 -4.11 10.98
CA PRO A 205 16.53 -4.46 10.44
C PRO A 205 17.08 -3.26 9.67
N GLU A 206 18.30 -2.85 10.00
CA GLU A 206 19.00 -1.81 9.23
C GLU A 206 19.13 -2.31 7.79
N ARG A 207 18.46 -1.61 6.88
CA ARG A 207 18.49 -1.91 5.45
C ARG A 207 18.97 -0.67 4.72
N GLU A 208 19.88 -0.84 3.77
CA GLU A 208 20.34 0.24 2.90
C GLU A 208 19.16 0.80 2.07
N TYR A 209 18.22 -0.07 1.69
CA TYR A 209 16.95 0.27 1.05
C TYR A 209 15.92 -0.83 1.33
N LEU A 210 14.64 -0.54 1.14
CA LEU A 210 13.53 -1.48 1.21
C LEU A 210 13.17 -2.04 -0.17
N GLU A 211 13.22 -1.18 -1.18
CA GLU A 211 13.01 -1.54 -2.58
C GLU A 211 13.78 -0.61 -3.51
N HIS A 212 14.16 -1.13 -4.68
CA HIS A 212 14.71 -0.37 -5.79
C HIS A 212 13.71 -0.39 -6.95
N ARG A 213 13.22 0.78 -7.36
CA ARG A 213 12.32 0.94 -8.50
C ARG A 213 13.13 0.81 -9.78
N GLU A 214 12.74 -0.11 -10.65
CA GLU A 214 13.40 -0.29 -11.94
C GLU A 214 12.72 0.53 -13.05
N GLY A 215 11.40 0.70 -12.98
CA GLY A 215 10.69 1.53 -13.95
C GLY A 215 9.18 1.43 -13.87
N TRP A 216 8.48 2.17 -14.72
CA TRP A 216 7.04 2.08 -14.87
C TRP A 216 6.58 2.17 -16.33
N ALA A 217 5.38 1.64 -16.60
CA ALA A 217 4.76 1.63 -17.91
C ALA A 217 3.24 1.72 -17.78
N VAL A 218 2.58 2.29 -18.79
CA VAL A 218 1.12 2.38 -18.87
C VAL A 218 0.59 1.20 -19.67
N THR A 219 -0.47 0.57 -19.19
CA THR A 219 -1.09 -0.57 -19.86
C THR A 219 -2.05 -0.11 -20.97
N HIS A 220 -1.86 -0.57 -22.21
CA HIS A 220 -2.71 -0.24 -23.36
C HIS A 220 -3.58 -1.41 -23.84
N GLY A 221 -3.22 -2.64 -23.49
CA GLY A 221 -4.01 -3.80 -23.86
C GLY A 221 -3.72 -4.96 -22.92
N VAL A 222 -4.75 -5.72 -22.57
CA VAL A 222 -4.66 -6.80 -21.59
C VAL A 222 -5.29 -8.07 -22.13
N ASN A 223 -4.52 -9.15 -22.14
CA ASN A 223 -4.96 -10.49 -22.48
C ASN A 223 -4.82 -11.40 -21.26
N HIS A 224 -5.95 -11.89 -20.73
CA HIS A 224 -5.95 -12.84 -19.63
C HIS A 224 -5.78 -14.26 -20.16
N LEU A 225 -4.82 -15.00 -19.59
CA LEU A 225 -4.54 -16.38 -19.95
C LEU A 225 -5.37 -17.36 -19.09
N PRO A 226 -5.64 -18.60 -19.58
CA PRO A 226 -6.44 -19.58 -18.84
C PRO A 226 -5.88 -20.00 -17.47
N ASP A 227 -4.56 -19.89 -17.28
CA ASP A 227 -3.87 -20.19 -16.02
C ASP A 227 -3.97 -19.05 -14.98
N GLY A 228 -4.60 -17.94 -15.37
CA GLY A 228 -4.77 -16.71 -14.61
C GLY A 228 -3.63 -15.71 -14.76
N ALA A 229 -2.56 -16.03 -15.50
CA ALA A 229 -1.54 -15.05 -15.85
C ALA A 229 -2.11 -13.99 -16.80
N VAL A 230 -1.42 -12.87 -16.90
CA VAL A 230 -1.84 -11.73 -17.74
C VAL A 230 -0.70 -11.35 -18.67
N VAL A 231 -1.03 -11.13 -19.94
CA VAL A 231 -0.10 -10.56 -20.92
C VAL A 231 -0.61 -9.18 -21.29
N ALA A 232 0.23 -8.17 -21.09
CA ALA A 232 -0.13 -6.78 -21.29
C ALA A 232 0.76 -6.12 -22.33
N ALA A 233 0.16 -5.40 -23.28
CA ALA A 233 0.88 -4.41 -24.08
C ALA A 233 1.01 -3.15 -23.24
N VAL A 234 2.24 -2.69 -23.04
CA VAL A 234 2.55 -1.53 -22.20
C VAL A 234 3.40 -0.53 -22.94
N GLU A 235 3.21 0.74 -22.65
CA GLU A 235 4.02 1.85 -23.17
C GLU A 235 4.90 2.41 -22.07
N VAL A 236 6.21 2.43 -22.32
CA VAL A 236 7.18 3.08 -21.46
C VAL A 236 7.36 4.53 -21.92
N PRO A 237 7.02 5.53 -21.09
CA PRO A 237 7.09 6.94 -21.47
C PRO A 237 8.50 7.41 -21.81
N GLU A 238 8.62 8.29 -22.81
CA GLU A 238 9.90 8.82 -23.28
C GLU A 238 10.67 9.65 -22.24
N VAL A 239 9.95 10.22 -21.26
CA VAL A 239 10.53 11.14 -20.26
C VAL A 239 11.51 10.42 -19.32
N GLN A 240 11.47 9.09 -19.23
CA GLN A 240 12.32 8.32 -18.31
C GLN A 240 13.27 7.37 -19.04
N LYS A 241 14.46 7.89 -19.35
CA LYS A 241 15.56 7.12 -19.96
C LYS A 241 16.11 6.00 -19.07
N ALA A 242 15.84 6.05 -17.76
CA ALA A 242 16.31 5.06 -16.78
C ALA A 242 15.36 3.87 -16.61
N ASN A 243 14.20 3.84 -17.27
CA ASN A 243 13.24 2.75 -17.13
C ASN A 243 13.84 1.41 -17.56
N ARG A 244 13.69 0.42 -16.67
CA ARG A 244 14.13 -0.95 -16.85
C ARG A 244 13.04 -1.91 -16.36
N PHE A 245 12.84 -2.99 -17.11
CA PHE A 245 11.99 -4.11 -16.72
C PHE A 245 12.82 -5.38 -16.85
N SER A 246 12.87 -6.19 -15.80
CA SER A 246 13.58 -7.47 -15.79
C SER A 246 12.61 -8.62 -15.50
N VAL A 247 12.75 -9.76 -16.18
CA VAL A 247 12.00 -10.97 -15.81
C VAL A 247 12.36 -11.36 -14.38
N GLY A 248 11.34 -11.64 -13.56
CA GLY A 248 11.45 -11.95 -12.14
C GLY A 248 11.23 -10.77 -11.19
N SER A 249 11.29 -9.53 -11.69
CA SER A 249 11.02 -8.33 -10.90
C SER A 249 9.59 -8.32 -10.37
N MET A 250 9.42 -7.69 -9.21
CA MET A 250 8.11 -7.52 -8.59
C MET A 250 7.40 -6.32 -9.23
N VAL A 251 6.08 -6.36 -9.29
CA VAL A 251 5.24 -5.33 -9.88
C VAL A 251 4.15 -4.95 -8.90
N ARG A 252 3.93 -3.65 -8.79
CA ARG A 252 2.71 -3.08 -8.22
C ARG A 252 1.89 -2.41 -9.33
N VAL A 253 0.57 -2.55 -9.24
CA VAL A 253 -0.38 -2.01 -10.20
C VAL A 253 -1.04 -0.79 -9.59
N LEU A 254 -0.88 0.34 -10.24
CA LEU A 254 -1.43 1.63 -9.86
C LEU A 254 -2.63 1.93 -10.77
N ARG A 255 -3.80 2.04 -10.15
CA ARG A 255 -5.04 2.41 -10.84
C ARG A 255 -5.29 3.90 -10.65
N PRO A 256 -5.33 4.70 -11.73
CA PRO A 256 -5.65 6.12 -11.63
C PRO A 256 -7.10 6.28 -11.14
N ALA A 257 -7.34 7.22 -10.21
CA ALA A 257 -8.67 7.49 -9.68
C ALA A 257 -9.44 8.60 -10.44
N GLY A 258 -9.11 8.84 -11.70
CA GLY A 258 -9.84 9.71 -12.63
C GLY A 258 -9.03 10.06 -13.88
N THR A 259 -9.33 11.21 -14.51
CA THR A 259 -8.85 11.61 -15.84
C THR A 259 -7.75 12.68 -15.84
N THR A 260 -7.39 13.28 -14.69
CA THR A 260 -6.42 14.39 -14.66
C THR A 260 -5.06 13.99 -14.06
N PHE A 261 -3.98 14.62 -14.54
CA PHE A 261 -2.59 14.34 -14.16
C PHE A 261 -2.29 14.54 -12.65
N ASN A 262 -3.18 15.20 -11.92
CA ASN A 262 -3.06 15.49 -10.48
C ASN A 262 -3.77 14.46 -9.59
N GLU A 263 -4.36 13.42 -10.16
CA GLU A 263 -5.23 12.54 -9.41
C GLU A 263 -4.52 11.39 -8.70
N ARG A 264 -5.11 11.05 -7.57
CA ARG A 264 -4.67 10.00 -6.65
C ARG A 264 -4.64 8.67 -7.41
N SER A 265 -3.57 7.92 -7.23
CA SER A 265 -3.53 6.53 -7.69
C SER A 265 -3.83 5.60 -6.52
N THR A 266 -4.55 4.52 -6.78
CA THR A 266 -4.75 3.44 -5.80
C THR A 266 -3.91 2.24 -6.24
N VAL A 267 -3.12 1.69 -5.33
CA VAL A 267 -2.45 0.42 -5.53
C VAL A 267 -3.52 -0.67 -5.56
N ALA A 268 -3.88 -1.12 -6.75
CA ALA A 268 -4.90 -2.15 -6.96
C ALA A 268 -4.37 -3.55 -6.62
N ALA A 269 -3.07 -3.76 -6.80
CA ALA A 269 -2.39 -4.99 -6.44
C ALA A 269 -0.88 -4.77 -6.30
N THR A 270 -0.23 -5.62 -5.50
CA THR A 270 1.22 -5.59 -5.28
C THR A 270 1.77 -7.01 -5.22
N GLY A 271 3.06 -7.16 -5.51
CA GLY A 271 3.77 -8.42 -5.40
C GLY A 271 3.54 -9.42 -6.54
N ALA A 272 2.93 -9.00 -7.65
CA ALA A 272 2.97 -9.80 -8.88
C ALA A 272 4.40 -9.84 -9.44
N ARG A 273 4.73 -10.87 -10.20
CA ARG A 273 6.04 -11.02 -10.84
C ARG A 273 5.95 -10.87 -12.34
N ILE A 274 6.96 -10.24 -12.92
CA ILE A 274 7.21 -10.31 -14.37
C ILE A 274 7.65 -11.73 -14.70
N THR A 275 6.83 -12.43 -15.48
CA THR A 275 7.08 -13.82 -15.91
C THR A 275 7.69 -13.89 -17.30
N SER A 276 7.40 -12.91 -18.15
CA SER A 276 7.98 -12.79 -19.49
C SER A 276 8.03 -11.34 -19.94
N LEU A 277 8.95 -11.04 -20.85
CA LEU A 277 9.05 -9.76 -21.55
C LEU A 277 9.26 -10.04 -23.04
N ALA A 278 8.62 -9.26 -23.89
CA ALA A 278 8.87 -9.28 -25.32
C ALA A 278 8.88 -7.87 -25.91
N LYS A 279 9.79 -7.63 -26.85
CA LYS A 279 9.88 -6.40 -27.64
C LYS A 279 9.95 -6.80 -29.11
N ASP A 280 9.16 -6.16 -29.97
CA ASP A 280 9.06 -6.50 -31.39
C ASP A 280 8.77 -8.00 -31.64
N ASN A 281 7.90 -8.58 -30.80
CA ASN A 281 7.56 -10.02 -30.77
C ASN A 281 8.71 -10.98 -30.45
N LEU A 282 9.86 -10.49 -30.00
CA LEU A 282 10.99 -11.29 -29.56
C LEU A 282 11.05 -11.32 -28.03
N ALA A 283 11.12 -12.52 -27.46
CA ALA A 283 11.30 -12.69 -26.02
C ALA A 283 12.67 -12.17 -25.59
N VAL A 284 12.69 -11.35 -24.56
CA VAL A 284 13.91 -10.73 -24.03
C VAL A 284 13.94 -10.86 -22.50
N PRO A 285 15.12 -11.00 -21.87
CA PRO A 285 15.21 -11.10 -20.42
C PRO A 285 15.05 -9.74 -19.72
N VAL A 286 15.37 -8.64 -20.42
CA VAL A 286 15.37 -7.27 -19.92
C VAL A 286 14.94 -6.31 -21.04
N ILE A 287 14.15 -5.30 -20.69
CA ILE A 287 13.80 -4.17 -21.55
C ILE A 287 14.27 -2.89 -20.87
N SER A 288 14.91 -1.99 -21.63
CA SER A 288 15.32 -0.67 -21.16
C SER A 288 14.92 0.41 -22.16
N GLY A 289 14.73 1.63 -21.65
CA GLY A 289 14.36 2.79 -22.46
C GLY A 289 12.86 2.91 -22.68
N SER A 290 12.46 3.70 -23.67
CA SER A 290 11.05 4.00 -23.97
C SER A 290 10.46 3.12 -25.08
N GLY A 291 9.14 3.18 -25.23
CA GLY A 291 8.39 2.55 -26.31
C GLY A 291 7.47 1.42 -25.84
N VAL A 292 6.83 0.77 -26.82
CA VAL A 292 5.85 -0.29 -26.57
C VAL A 292 6.55 -1.64 -26.39
N CYS A 293 6.14 -2.39 -25.37
CA CYS A 293 6.55 -3.77 -25.18
C CYS A 293 5.42 -4.63 -24.61
N THR A 294 5.64 -5.94 -24.58
CA THR A 294 4.71 -6.90 -23.97
C THR A 294 5.29 -7.42 -22.67
N VAL A 295 4.49 -7.39 -21.61
CA VAL A 295 4.86 -7.85 -20.27
C VAL A 295 3.90 -8.96 -19.84
N GLY A 296 4.45 -10.13 -19.54
CA GLY A 296 3.72 -11.21 -18.88
C GLY A 296 3.82 -11.05 -17.36
N LEU A 297 2.68 -11.07 -16.66
CA LEU A 297 2.58 -10.97 -15.21
C LEU A 297 1.93 -12.21 -14.62
N SER A 298 2.37 -12.61 -13.43
CA SER A 298 1.65 -13.57 -12.60
C SER A 298 0.25 -13.06 -12.25
N ARG A 299 -0.66 -13.94 -11.81
CA ARG A 299 -2.05 -13.66 -11.46
C ARG A 299 -2.28 -12.30 -10.78
N ILE A 300 -2.91 -11.36 -11.51
CA ILE A 300 -3.21 -10.01 -11.06
C ILE A 300 -4.42 -9.42 -11.82
N ASP A 301 -5.22 -8.58 -11.16
CA ASP A 301 -6.30 -7.79 -11.79
C ASP A 301 -5.73 -6.54 -12.46
N LEU A 302 -5.09 -6.73 -13.63
CA LEU A 302 -4.60 -5.64 -14.47
C LEU A 302 -5.67 -5.19 -15.47
N ARG A 303 -5.80 -3.89 -15.67
CA ARG A 303 -6.73 -3.26 -16.63
C ARG A 303 -6.00 -2.33 -17.57
N GLU A 304 -6.63 -2.05 -18.71
CA GLU A 304 -6.17 -0.96 -19.58
C GLU A 304 -6.21 0.37 -18.83
N GLY A 305 -5.18 1.20 -19.03
CA GLY A 305 -4.96 2.44 -18.30
C GLY A 305 -4.30 2.28 -16.92
N ASP A 306 -4.15 1.06 -16.40
CA ASP A 306 -3.39 0.84 -15.17
C ASP A 306 -1.89 1.08 -15.45
N THR A 307 -1.20 1.70 -14.50
CA THR A 307 0.26 1.83 -14.50
C THR A 307 0.90 0.68 -13.77
N ILE A 308 1.84 -0.01 -14.40
CA ILE A 308 2.70 -0.99 -13.74
C ILE A 308 3.98 -0.30 -13.26
N GLU A 309 4.35 -0.48 -11.99
CA GLU A 309 5.61 -0.02 -11.42
C GLU A 309 6.42 -1.25 -11.00
N ALA A 310 7.55 -1.47 -11.66
CA ALA A 310 8.46 -2.58 -11.42
C ALA A 310 9.49 -2.21 -10.35
N TYR A 311 9.72 -3.14 -9.42
CA TYR A 311 10.66 -2.96 -8.32
C TYR A 311 11.34 -4.26 -7.90
N ILE A 312 12.51 -4.12 -7.30
CA ILE A 312 13.27 -5.20 -6.67
C ILE A 312 13.27 -4.95 -5.16
N PRO A 313 12.68 -5.85 -4.35
CA PRO A 313 12.76 -5.73 -2.90
C PRO A 313 14.19 -5.97 -2.42
N ALA A 314 14.57 -5.34 -1.31
CA ALA A 314 15.90 -5.53 -0.74
C ALA A 314 16.13 -7.00 -0.32
N PRO A 315 17.38 -7.50 -0.36
CA PRO A 315 17.72 -8.84 0.08
C PRO A 315 17.18 -9.14 1.49
N GLY A 316 16.60 -10.33 1.67
CA GLY A 316 16.00 -10.74 2.94
C GLY A 316 14.60 -10.17 3.23
N THR A 317 14.04 -9.36 2.32
CA THR A 317 12.61 -9.04 2.38
C THR A 317 11.82 -10.30 2.00
N PRO A 318 10.89 -10.78 2.83
CA PRO A 318 10.03 -11.89 2.44
C PRO A 318 9.25 -11.46 1.20
N SER A 319 9.57 -12.09 0.06
CA SER A 319 8.71 -11.97 -1.11
C SER A 319 7.40 -12.67 -0.76
N GLY A 320 6.26 -12.09 -1.15
CA GLY A 320 4.93 -12.69 -0.94
C GLY A 320 4.87 -14.15 -1.40
N PRO A 321 3.75 -14.86 -1.12
CA PRO A 321 3.67 -16.32 -1.18
C PRO A 321 4.35 -16.88 -2.43
N ALA A 322 5.44 -17.62 -2.20
CA ALA A 322 6.22 -18.21 -3.27
C ALA A 322 5.30 -19.05 -4.17
N ALA A 323 5.31 -18.76 -5.47
CA ALA A 323 4.69 -19.66 -6.43
C ALA A 323 5.34 -21.04 -6.27
N PRO A 324 4.57 -22.14 -6.21
CA PRO A 324 5.13 -23.48 -6.15
C PRO A 324 5.84 -23.75 -7.48
N GLY A 325 7.17 -23.78 -7.49
CA GLY A 325 7.93 -24.17 -8.69
C GLY A 325 9.34 -23.60 -8.88
N ALA A 326 9.80 -22.62 -8.08
CA ALA A 326 11.17 -22.13 -8.19
C ALA A 326 12.13 -23.00 -7.37
N VAL A 327 12.58 -24.13 -7.94
CA VAL A 327 13.72 -24.90 -7.43
C VAL A 327 15.01 -24.29 -7.96
N SER A 328 15.82 -23.74 -7.05
CA SER A 328 17.20 -23.35 -7.30
C SER A 328 18.13 -24.57 -7.15
N GLY A 329 18.92 -24.88 -8.18
CA GLY A 329 20.15 -25.69 -8.07
C GLY A 329 20.19 -26.97 -8.93
N PRO A 330 21.31 -27.27 -9.64
CA PRO A 330 21.43 -28.43 -10.51
C PRO A 330 21.74 -29.68 -9.67
N GLN A 331 20.73 -30.52 -9.42
CA GLN A 331 20.97 -31.87 -8.88
C GLN A 331 21.23 -32.86 -10.03
N GLN A 332 22.45 -33.37 -9.98
CA GLN A 332 23.03 -34.46 -10.78
C GLN A 332 22.10 -35.69 -10.78
N LEU A 333 21.76 -36.17 -11.99
CA LEU A 333 20.95 -37.36 -12.23
C LEU A 333 21.60 -38.62 -11.61
N ALA A 334 20.91 -39.23 -10.65
CA ALA A 334 21.06 -40.65 -10.33
C ALA A 334 19.88 -41.45 -10.93
N PRO A 335 20.10 -42.67 -11.42
CA PRO A 335 19.08 -43.45 -12.12
C PRO A 335 17.99 -43.99 -11.16
N PRO A 336 16.76 -44.24 -11.66
CA PRO A 336 15.62 -44.57 -10.81
C PRO A 336 15.64 -46.03 -10.34
N PRO A 337 15.16 -46.35 -9.12
CA PRO A 337 14.86 -47.71 -8.74
C PRO A 337 13.46 -48.13 -9.23
N ILE A 338 13.36 -49.42 -9.59
CA ILE A 338 12.20 -50.13 -10.14
C ILE A 338 11.05 -50.21 -9.09
N PRO A 339 9.76 -50.12 -9.50
CA PRO A 339 8.63 -50.18 -8.58
C PRO A 339 8.22 -51.62 -8.23
N THR A 340 7.83 -51.85 -6.98
CA THR A 340 7.09 -53.06 -6.55
C THR A 340 5.68 -52.65 -6.08
N PRO A 341 4.60 -53.35 -6.48
CA PRO A 341 3.23 -52.96 -6.10
C PRO A 341 2.69 -53.76 -4.91
N ALA A 342 1.85 -53.16 -4.07
CA ALA A 342 0.58 -53.75 -3.61
C ALA A 342 -0.18 -52.86 -2.61
N ARG A 343 -1.40 -52.49 -3.03
CA ARG A 343 -2.69 -52.42 -2.32
C ARG A 343 -2.74 -52.06 -0.82
N GLY A 344 -3.51 -51.01 -0.56
CA GLY A 344 -4.36 -50.89 0.64
C GLY A 344 -5.51 -49.92 0.34
N HIS A 345 -6.71 -50.45 0.08
CA HIS A 345 -7.95 -49.67 -0.01
C HIS A 345 -8.33 -49.13 1.39
N ALA A 346 -8.67 -47.86 1.47
CA ALA A 346 -9.40 -47.26 2.59
C ALA A 346 -10.57 -46.41 2.05
N PRO A 347 -11.67 -46.25 2.81
CA PRO A 347 -13.01 -46.08 2.26
C PRO A 347 -13.35 -44.64 1.85
N VAL A 348 -14.18 -44.54 0.81
CA VAL A 348 -14.76 -43.31 0.26
C VAL A 348 -15.77 -42.73 1.24
N VAL A 349 -15.52 -41.50 1.69
CA VAL A 349 -16.50 -40.64 2.36
C VAL A 349 -17.32 -39.92 1.28
N PRO A 350 -18.66 -39.98 1.29
CA PRO A 350 -19.47 -39.31 0.27
C PRO A 350 -19.39 -37.78 0.42
N PRO A 351 -19.36 -37.01 -0.69
CA PRO A 351 -19.32 -35.56 -0.63
C PRO A 351 -20.65 -35.00 -0.11
N VAL A 352 -20.54 -34.08 0.84
CA VAL A 352 -21.64 -33.28 1.36
C VAL A 352 -22.20 -32.42 0.22
N ALA A 353 -23.50 -32.54 -0.04
CA ALA A 353 -24.20 -31.76 -1.06
C ALA A 353 -24.01 -30.25 -0.79
N GLN A 354 -23.26 -29.58 -1.67
CA GLN A 354 -23.12 -28.13 -1.67
C GLN A 354 -24.48 -27.52 -2.03
N ALA A 355 -25.04 -26.70 -1.14
CA ALA A 355 -26.19 -25.88 -1.47
C ALA A 355 -25.79 -24.95 -2.63
N SER A 356 -26.34 -25.19 -3.82
CA SER A 356 -26.10 -24.40 -5.02
C SER A 356 -26.55 -22.95 -4.79
N LEU A 357 -25.60 -22.01 -4.84
CA LEU A 357 -25.86 -20.57 -4.74
C LEU A 357 -26.76 -20.12 -5.90
N VAL A 358 -27.68 -19.20 -5.62
CA VAL A 358 -28.61 -18.65 -6.62
C VAL A 358 -27.89 -17.58 -7.45
N ASP A 359 -27.88 -17.71 -8.77
CA ASP A 359 -27.26 -16.72 -9.65
C ASP A 359 -28.19 -15.53 -9.92
N LEU A 360 -27.79 -14.34 -9.48
CA LEU A 360 -28.54 -13.09 -9.56
C LEU A 360 -28.72 -12.56 -10.98
N ASN A 361 -28.02 -13.09 -11.97
CA ASN A 361 -28.16 -12.70 -13.37
C ASN A 361 -29.03 -13.66 -14.19
N THR A 362 -29.19 -14.91 -13.74
CA THR A 362 -29.94 -15.94 -14.48
C THR A 362 -31.15 -16.49 -13.72
N ALA A 363 -31.18 -16.35 -12.39
CA ALA A 363 -32.22 -16.95 -11.57
C ALA A 363 -33.61 -16.37 -11.88
N PRO A 364 -34.64 -17.22 -11.96
CA PRO A 364 -36.02 -16.81 -12.19
C PRO A 364 -36.62 -16.14 -10.94
N PRO A 365 -37.69 -15.34 -11.08
CA PRO A 365 -38.33 -14.62 -9.97
C PRO A 365 -38.64 -15.45 -8.71
N PRO A 366 -39.18 -16.69 -8.80
CA PRO A 366 -39.44 -17.50 -7.60
C PRO A 366 -38.18 -17.96 -6.86
N GLU A 367 -37.02 -18.01 -7.51
CA GLU A 367 -35.75 -18.33 -6.87
C GLU A 367 -35.13 -17.10 -6.20
N LEU A 368 -35.23 -15.93 -6.84
CA LEU A 368 -34.82 -14.66 -6.22
C LEU A 368 -35.65 -14.38 -4.97
N ALA A 369 -36.95 -14.65 -4.99
CA ALA A 369 -37.83 -14.46 -3.84
C ALA A 369 -37.43 -15.28 -2.59
N ARG A 370 -36.61 -16.33 -2.74
CA ARG A 370 -36.11 -17.16 -1.63
C ARG A 370 -34.85 -16.60 -0.97
N LEU A 371 -34.29 -15.52 -1.51
CA LEU A 371 -33.07 -14.88 -0.99
C LEU A 371 -33.38 -13.96 0.20
N PRO A 372 -32.45 -13.81 1.15
CA PRO A 372 -32.66 -12.97 2.33
C PRO A 372 -32.85 -11.50 1.92
N GLY A 373 -33.87 -10.84 2.49
CA GLY A 373 -34.19 -9.45 2.19
C GLY A 373 -35.02 -9.22 0.92
N MET A 374 -35.47 -10.29 0.24
CA MET A 374 -36.28 -10.18 -0.98
C MET A 374 -37.78 -10.08 -0.70
N THR A 375 -38.33 -8.89 -0.96
CA THR A 375 -39.77 -8.67 -1.04
C THR A 375 -40.25 -8.78 -2.48
N PRO A 376 -41.54 -9.03 -2.75
CA PRO A 376 -42.07 -9.07 -4.12
C PRO A 376 -41.75 -7.80 -4.93
N GLN A 377 -41.74 -6.64 -4.28
CA GLN A 377 -41.36 -5.36 -4.90
C GLN A 377 -39.87 -5.33 -5.28
N ARG A 378 -38.98 -5.82 -4.41
CA ARG A 378 -37.53 -5.90 -4.68
C ARG A 378 -37.21 -6.93 -5.78
N VAL A 379 -37.96 -8.03 -5.86
CA VAL A 379 -37.82 -9.02 -6.95
C VAL A 379 -38.24 -8.41 -8.29
N ALA A 380 -39.33 -7.64 -8.32
CA ALA A 380 -39.74 -6.94 -9.55
C ALA A 380 -38.68 -5.90 -9.99
N ALA A 381 -38.18 -5.09 -9.06
CA ALA A 381 -37.12 -4.12 -9.33
C ALA A 381 -35.82 -4.78 -9.81
N ALA A 382 -35.44 -5.92 -9.21
CA ALA A 382 -34.28 -6.71 -9.61
C ALA A 382 -34.36 -7.16 -11.08
N ILE A 383 -35.52 -7.67 -11.52
CA ILE A 383 -35.71 -8.14 -12.90
C ILE A 383 -35.68 -6.97 -13.90
N GLU A 384 -36.32 -5.85 -13.56
CA GLU A 384 -36.30 -4.66 -14.41
C GLU A 384 -34.88 -4.09 -14.57
N LEU A 385 -34.16 -3.93 -13.46
CA LEU A 385 -32.79 -3.42 -13.45
C LEU A 385 -31.83 -4.37 -14.17
N ARG A 386 -31.99 -5.69 -13.98
CA ARG A 386 -31.23 -6.71 -14.73
C ARG A 386 -31.41 -6.53 -16.24
N GLY A 387 -32.64 -6.34 -16.70
CA GLY A 387 -32.93 -6.12 -18.12
C GLY A 387 -32.34 -4.83 -18.67
N ARG A 388 -32.44 -3.72 -17.91
CA ARG A 388 -31.94 -2.40 -18.34
C ARG A 388 -30.42 -2.29 -18.35
N GLN A 389 -29.76 -2.89 -17.37
CA GLN A 389 -28.30 -2.75 -17.17
C GLN A 389 -27.50 -3.86 -17.85
N GLY A 390 -28.19 -4.86 -18.42
CA GLY A 390 -27.54 -6.07 -18.91
C GLY A 390 -26.95 -6.89 -17.76
N GLY A 391 -27.60 -6.84 -16.59
CA GLY A 391 -27.31 -7.54 -15.33
C GLY A 391 -26.33 -6.86 -14.37
N PHE A 392 -25.90 -7.59 -13.35
CA PHE A 392 -25.15 -7.07 -12.20
C PHE A 392 -23.73 -7.59 -12.17
N ALA A 393 -22.78 -6.71 -11.85
CA ALA A 393 -21.34 -7.05 -11.79
C ALA A 393 -21.00 -7.98 -10.61
N ASP A 394 -21.68 -7.82 -9.49
CA ASP A 394 -21.52 -8.64 -8.28
C ASP A 394 -22.79 -8.57 -7.40
N VAL A 395 -22.77 -9.33 -6.29
CA VAL A 395 -23.87 -9.38 -5.30
C VAL A 395 -24.07 -8.04 -4.57
N GLU A 396 -23.02 -7.22 -4.47
CA GLU A 396 -23.07 -5.92 -3.78
C GLU A 396 -23.75 -4.87 -4.64
N ALA A 397 -23.37 -4.76 -5.92
CA ALA A 397 -24.00 -3.92 -6.92
C ALA A 397 -25.50 -4.24 -7.02
N PHE A 398 -25.86 -5.52 -7.02
CA PHE A 398 -27.25 -5.95 -6.94
C PHE A 398 -27.96 -5.48 -5.66
N GLY A 399 -27.33 -5.72 -4.49
CA GLY A 399 -27.90 -5.35 -3.20
C GLY A 399 -28.13 -3.84 -3.06
N ILE A 400 -27.17 -3.03 -3.52
CA ILE A 400 -27.28 -1.57 -3.56
C ILE A 400 -28.40 -1.14 -4.51
N ALA A 401 -28.46 -1.73 -5.71
CA ALA A 401 -29.41 -1.36 -6.75
C ALA A 401 -30.88 -1.59 -6.34
N ILE A 402 -31.15 -2.57 -5.50
CA ILE A 402 -32.51 -2.86 -4.97
C ILE A 402 -32.75 -2.31 -3.55
N GLY A 403 -31.81 -1.53 -3.01
CA GLY A 403 -31.95 -0.86 -1.72
C GLY A 403 -31.88 -1.79 -0.50
N LEU A 404 -30.99 -2.79 -0.51
CA LEU A 404 -30.64 -3.58 0.68
C LEU A 404 -29.69 -2.79 1.59
N GLN A 405 -29.86 -2.96 2.90
CA GLN A 405 -28.95 -2.42 3.91
C GLN A 405 -27.64 -3.23 3.96
N PRO A 406 -26.51 -2.65 4.43
CA PRO A 406 -25.20 -3.33 4.40
C PRO A 406 -25.20 -4.74 5.04
N HIS A 407 -25.90 -4.91 6.16
CA HIS A 407 -26.00 -6.21 6.83
C HIS A 407 -26.88 -7.23 6.07
N GLU A 408 -27.85 -6.77 5.28
CA GLU A 408 -28.66 -7.62 4.39
C GLU A 408 -27.81 -8.12 3.20
N ILE A 409 -26.95 -7.26 2.65
CA ILE A 409 -26.01 -7.61 1.57
C ILE A 409 -25.02 -8.68 2.05
N VAL A 410 -24.49 -8.56 3.27
CA VAL A 410 -23.60 -9.57 3.86
C VAL A 410 -24.29 -10.94 3.95
N ARG A 411 -25.58 -10.98 4.35
CA ARG A 411 -26.36 -12.23 4.40
C ARG A 411 -26.61 -12.79 3.00
N LEU A 412 -26.81 -11.93 2.01
CA LEU A 412 -27.05 -12.31 0.62
C LEU A 412 -25.84 -13.02 -0.01
N ARG A 413 -24.61 -12.61 0.31
CA ARG A 413 -23.35 -13.23 -0.19
C ARG A 413 -23.24 -14.73 0.11
N THR A 414 -23.88 -15.19 1.18
CA THR A 414 -23.84 -16.61 1.55
C THR A 414 -24.82 -17.49 0.75
N ARG A 415 -25.71 -16.88 -0.06
CA ARG A 415 -26.78 -17.58 -0.78
C ARG A 415 -26.89 -17.23 -2.26
N ALA A 416 -26.14 -16.24 -2.74
CA ALA A 416 -26.22 -15.76 -4.10
C ALA A 416 -24.85 -15.50 -4.73
N THR A 417 -24.78 -15.59 -6.05
CA THR A 417 -23.63 -15.25 -6.90
C THR A 417 -24.09 -14.37 -8.06
N ALA A 418 -23.18 -13.71 -8.77
CA ALA A 418 -23.50 -13.00 -10.02
C ALA A 418 -22.57 -13.51 -11.13
N SER A 419 -23.12 -14.24 -12.09
CA SER A 419 -22.32 -14.75 -13.22
C SER A 419 -21.99 -13.64 -14.23
N ARG A 420 -20.83 -13.75 -14.90
CA ARG A 420 -20.39 -12.78 -15.90
C ARG A 420 -21.26 -12.87 -17.15
N ILE A 421 -21.83 -11.74 -17.58
CA ILE A 421 -22.72 -11.68 -18.73
C ILE A 421 -21.89 -11.46 -20.00
N GLN A 422 -22.14 -12.28 -21.02
CA GLN A 422 -21.56 -12.09 -22.35
C GLN A 422 -22.27 -10.92 -23.02
N HIS A 423 -21.59 -9.78 -23.19
CA HIS A 423 -22.10 -8.72 -24.04
C HIS A 423 -22.05 -9.19 -25.50
N HIS A 424 -23.19 -9.58 -26.06
CA HIS A 424 -23.33 -9.66 -27.51
C HIS A 424 -23.33 -8.22 -28.04
N GLY A 425 -22.22 -7.86 -28.68
CA GLY A 425 -21.94 -6.50 -29.15
C GLY A 425 -23.06 -5.95 -30.02
N THR A 426 -23.61 -4.82 -29.59
CA THR A 426 -24.38 -3.93 -30.47
C THR A 426 -23.39 -3.27 -31.44
N GLY A 427 -23.46 -3.68 -32.71
CA GLY A 427 -22.60 -3.19 -33.79
C GLY A 427 -22.69 -1.67 -33.94
N VAL A 428 -21.56 -1.00 -33.75
CA VAL A 428 -21.39 0.41 -34.10
C VAL A 428 -21.02 0.47 -35.58
N ARG A 429 -21.88 1.12 -36.36
CA ARG A 429 -21.59 1.50 -37.75
C ARG A 429 -20.43 2.49 -37.75
N GLN A 430 -19.37 2.12 -38.45
CA GLN A 430 -18.25 2.97 -38.81
C GLN A 430 -18.77 4.21 -39.56
N LEU A 431 -18.52 5.39 -38.99
CA LEU A 431 -18.61 6.66 -39.71
C LEU A 431 -17.21 6.92 -40.29
N ASP A 432 -17.13 6.93 -41.61
CA ASP A 432 -15.95 7.37 -42.34
C ASP A 432 -15.78 8.89 -42.16
N ILE A 433 -14.59 9.31 -41.70
CA ILE A 433 -14.02 10.63 -41.94
C ILE A 433 -12.56 10.42 -42.34
#